data_AF-A0A2V8IPL1-F1
#
_entry.id   AF-A0A2V8IPL1-F1
#
_cell.length_a   1.000
_cell.length_b   1.000
_cell.length_c   1.000
_cell.angle_alpha   90.00
_cell.angle_beta   90.00
_cell.angle_gamma   90.00
#
_symmetry.space_group_name_H-M   'P 1'
#
loop_
_entity.id
_entity.type
_entity.pdbx_description
1 polymer ?
#
loop_
_entity_poly.entity_id
_entity_poly.type
_entity_poly.pdbx_seq_one_letter_code
_entity_poly.pdbx_strand_id
1 'polypeptide(L)'
;MNSDGNSRGYLSVGGSHTLERFVNDVARDVIDPEKEVPVAERWRARRILNGNADQRREARERADVRIDPLGSGSDYTPFLQHLGIATLNIGYGGEGETSGVYHSIYDSFDHYLRFADPAFDYAITLSKTGGRAVLRFANADYLPLSLGNLSDTVSQYVKEVMKLATDERDAIAERNRQINEKTFEIVDDPVRKLVVPKPETPAPFINFAPLQNALSRLEDSCRNYDNAMRDAAAAARLQLPDVQQALDDALRLVELAMITDRGLPRRPWFTHQIYAPGFYTGYGVKTLPGIREAIEQHNWNEASEQIVVVANTLERTAAQIDRARAVIVR
;
A
#
# COMPACT_ATOMS: atom_id res chain seq x y z
N MET A 1 1.83 8.62 -12.30
CA MET A 1 0.45 8.09 -12.46
C MET A 1 0.50 7.01 -13.52
N ASN A 2 -0.14 5.88 -13.28
CA ASN A 2 -0.25 4.74 -14.20
C ASN A 2 -1.72 4.38 -14.40
N SER A 3 -2.05 3.90 -15.60
CA SER A 3 -3.30 3.21 -15.90
C SER A 3 -3.02 2.23 -17.02
N ASP A 4 -3.52 1.01 -16.89
CA ASP A 4 -3.17 -0.12 -17.75
C ASP A 4 -4.44 -0.76 -18.34
N GLY A 5 -5.24 -1.37 -17.46
CA GLY A 5 -6.55 -1.93 -17.81
C GLY A 5 -7.71 -1.01 -17.40
N ASN A 6 -8.78 -1.02 -18.21
CA ASN A 6 -10.04 -0.35 -17.88
C ASN A 6 -11.25 -1.10 -18.43
N SER A 7 -12.32 -1.16 -17.64
CA SER A 7 -13.61 -1.74 -18.04
C SER A 7 -14.72 -1.16 -17.18
N ARG A 8 -15.97 -1.53 -17.47
CA ARG A 8 -17.11 -1.14 -16.67
C ARG A 8 -16.97 -1.56 -15.20
N GLY A 9 -17.34 -0.66 -14.29
CA GLY A 9 -17.60 -0.98 -12.89
C GLY A 9 -17.02 0.01 -11.90
N TYR A 10 -16.27 -0.49 -10.92
CA TYR A 10 -15.87 0.30 -9.76
C TYR A 10 -14.46 0.84 -9.93
N LEU A 11 -14.21 2.02 -9.37
CA LEU A 11 -12.86 2.56 -9.25
C LEU A 11 -11.98 1.61 -8.42
N SER A 12 -10.79 1.30 -8.96
CA SER A 12 -9.68 0.66 -8.27
C SER A 12 -8.51 1.63 -8.24
N VAL A 13 -7.92 1.78 -7.05
CA VAL A 13 -6.76 2.65 -6.83
C VAL A 13 -5.76 1.92 -5.96
N GLY A 14 -4.52 1.84 -6.43
CA GLY A 14 -3.39 1.46 -5.61
C GLY A 14 -2.25 2.46 -5.73
N GLY A 15 -1.44 2.62 -4.69
CA GLY A 15 -0.32 3.55 -4.75
C GLY A 15 0.43 3.78 -3.45
N SER A 16 1.23 4.84 -3.49
CA SER A 16 1.83 5.47 -2.32
C SER A 16 0.73 6.05 -1.44
N HIS A 17 0.67 5.67 -0.17
CA HIS A 17 -0.34 6.15 0.77
C HIS A 17 -0.22 7.65 1.09
N THR A 18 0.92 8.26 0.75
CA THR A 18 1.09 9.72 0.70
C THR A 18 0.11 10.38 -0.29
N LEU A 19 -0.42 9.67 -1.28
CA LEU A 19 -1.37 10.19 -2.28
C LEU A 19 -2.83 9.79 -2.00
N GLU A 20 -3.10 9.12 -0.88
CA GLU A 20 -4.44 8.57 -0.56
C GLU A 20 -5.52 9.65 -0.50
N ARG A 21 -5.28 10.74 0.24
CA ARG A 21 -6.26 11.84 0.32
C ARG A 21 -6.49 12.49 -1.03
N PHE A 22 -5.39 12.77 -1.74
CA PHE A 22 -5.42 13.40 -3.05
C PHE A 22 -6.32 12.64 -4.05
N VAL A 23 -6.16 11.31 -4.14
CA VAL A 23 -6.98 10.51 -5.05
C VAL A 23 -8.41 10.33 -4.55
N ASN A 24 -8.65 10.33 -3.24
CA ASN A 24 -10.00 10.38 -2.68
C ASN A 24 -10.71 11.70 -3.05
N ASP A 25 -10.03 12.84 -3.01
CA ASP A 25 -10.58 14.14 -3.43
C ASP A 25 -10.91 14.13 -4.93
N VAL A 26 -10.06 13.55 -5.78
CA VAL A 26 -10.39 13.34 -7.20
C VAL A 26 -11.62 12.45 -7.37
N ALA A 27 -11.71 11.36 -6.62
CA ALA A 27 -12.81 10.40 -6.70
C ALA A 27 -14.16 10.98 -6.22
N ARG A 28 -14.15 11.99 -5.34
CA ARG A 28 -15.37 12.71 -4.92
C ARG A 28 -15.95 13.58 -6.03
N ASP A 29 -15.11 14.03 -6.97
CA ASP A 29 -15.49 14.98 -8.03
C ASP A 29 -15.68 14.36 -9.42
N VAL A 30 -15.55 13.04 -9.52
CA VAL A 30 -15.88 12.27 -10.72
C VAL A 30 -17.17 11.50 -10.47
N ILE A 31 -18.14 11.69 -11.35
CA ILE A 31 -19.44 11.01 -11.27
C ILE A 31 -19.34 9.67 -12.00
N ASP A 32 -19.81 8.62 -11.34
CA ASP A 32 -20.00 7.30 -11.91
C ASP A 32 -21.11 7.36 -12.97
N PRO A 33 -20.86 6.89 -14.21
CA PRO A 33 -21.75 7.12 -15.33
C PRO A 33 -23.06 6.30 -15.25
N GLU A 34 -23.11 5.23 -14.45
CA GLU A 34 -24.30 4.37 -14.36
C GLU A 34 -25.14 4.63 -13.12
N LYS A 35 -24.50 5.04 -12.02
CA LYS A 35 -25.18 5.27 -10.73
C LYS A 35 -25.43 6.74 -10.46
N GLU A 36 -24.85 7.64 -11.26
CA GLU A 36 -25.02 9.09 -11.13
C GLU A 36 -24.63 9.63 -9.74
N VAL A 37 -23.69 8.94 -9.08
CA VAL A 37 -23.10 9.33 -7.78
C VAL A 37 -21.58 9.48 -7.92
N PRO A 38 -20.88 10.20 -7.04
CA PRO A 38 -19.43 10.20 -7.02
C PRO A 38 -18.83 8.78 -7.02
N VAL A 39 -17.77 8.57 -7.81
CA VAL A 39 -17.09 7.26 -7.88
C VAL A 39 -16.51 6.86 -6.52
N ALA A 40 -16.18 7.83 -5.66
CA ALA A 40 -15.80 7.59 -4.26
C ALA A 40 -16.91 6.88 -3.46
N GLU A 41 -18.18 7.22 -3.67
CA GLU A 41 -19.30 6.59 -2.97
C GLU A 41 -19.46 5.13 -3.41
N ARG A 42 -19.41 4.87 -4.72
CA ARG A 42 -19.49 3.51 -5.27
C ARG A 42 -18.29 2.66 -4.82
N TRP A 43 -17.09 3.24 -4.77
CA TRP A 43 -15.87 2.59 -4.27
C TRP A 43 -16.00 2.21 -2.78
N ARG A 44 -16.45 3.16 -1.93
CA ARG A 44 -16.67 2.92 -0.50
C ARG A 44 -17.75 1.87 -0.26
N ALA A 45 -18.87 1.94 -0.98
CA ALA A 45 -19.95 0.95 -0.88
C ALA A 45 -19.45 -0.47 -1.19
N ARG A 46 -18.62 -0.64 -2.23
CA ARG A 46 -18.02 -1.94 -2.57
C ARG A 46 -17.09 -2.46 -1.47
N ARG A 47 -16.26 -1.60 -0.87
CA ARG A 47 -15.41 -1.98 0.27
C ARG A 47 -16.23 -2.45 1.47
N ILE A 48 -17.34 -1.78 1.77
CA ILE A 48 -18.26 -2.18 2.84
C ILE A 48 -18.95 -3.51 2.53
N LEU A 49 -19.38 -3.72 1.28
CA LEU A 49 -20.08 -4.96 0.92
C LEU A 49 -19.14 -6.18 1.01
N ASN A 50 -17.93 -6.06 0.45
CA ASN A 50 -17.04 -7.20 0.22
C ASN A 50 -15.98 -7.38 1.32
N GLY A 51 -15.74 -6.37 2.15
CA GLY A 51 -14.69 -6.40 3.17
C GLY A 51 -15.00 -7.33 4.34
N ASN A 52 -13.96 -7.73 5.08
CA ASN A 52 -14.08 -8.36 6.39
C ASN A 52 -14.55 -7.33 7.46
N ALA A 53 -14.73 -7.76 8.72
CA ALA A 53 -15.23 -6.90 9.78
C ALA A 53 -14.42 -5.60 9.98
N ASP A 54 -13.09 -5.70 9.94
CA ASP A 54 -12.20 -4.54 10.10
C ASP A 54 -12.27 -3.60 8.88
N GLN A 55 -12.22 -4.15 7.68
CA GLN A 55 -12.33 -3.38 6.43
C GLN A 55 -13.68 -2.66 6.32
N ARG A 56 -14.76 -3.30 6.78
CA ARG A 56 -16.11 -2.70 6.84
C ARG A 56 -16.16 -1.53 7.81
N ARG A 57 -15.60 -1.71 9.01
CA ARG A 57 -15.54 -0.66 10.02
C ARG A 57 -14.73 0.52 9.48
N GLU A 58 -13.56 0.24 8.94
CA GLU A 58 -12.65 1.23 8.37
C GLU A 58 -13.31 2.05 7.25
N ALA A 59 -13.95 1.37 6.29
CA ALA A 59 -14.66 2.02 5.19
C ALA A 59 -15.91 2.81 5.63
N ARG A 60 -16.37 2.69 6.88
CA ARG A 60 -17.45 3.51 7.45
C ARG A 60 -16.91 4.70 8.25
N GLU A 61 -15.83 4.50 8.97
CA GLU A 61 -15.34 5.48 9.95
C GLU A 61 -14.29 6.44 9.39
N ARG A 62 -13.48 6.02 8.41
CA ARG A 62 -12.46 6.91 7.82
C ARG A 62 -13.06 7.92 6.88
N ALA A 63 -12.53 9.15 6.91
CA ALA A 63 -12.86 10.19 5.93
C ALA A 63 -12.46 9.78 4.50
N ASP A 64 -11.29 9.16 4.33
CA ASP A 64 -10.76 8.66 3.07
C ASP A 64 -10.89 7.14 2.98
N VAL A 65 -11.21 6.62 1.79
CA VAL A 65 -11.12 5.18 1.52
C VAL A 65 -9.64 4.83 1.33
N ARG A 66 -9.16 3.84 2.09
CA ARG A 66 -7.77 3.40 1.97
C ARG A 66 -7.49 2.83 0.58
N ILE A 67 -6.41 3.30 -0.05
CA ILE A 67 -5.94 2.75 -1.33
C ILE A 67 -5.20 1.43 -1.11
N ASP A 68 -5.12 0.59 -2.13
CA ASP A 68 -4.33 -0.64 -2.01
C ASP A 68 -2.81 -0.33 -2.16
N PRO A 69 -1.92 -1.03 -1.45
CA PRO A 69 -0.49 -0.94 -1.72
C PRO A 69 -0.15 -1.55 -3.10
N LEU A 70 0.86 -1.00 -3.78
CA LEU A 70 1.30 -1.52 -5.08
C LEU A 70 2.37 -2.61 -4.96
N GLY A 71 2.11 -3.73 -5.65
CA GLY A 71 3.06 -4.80 -5.90
C GLY A 71 3.74 -4.59 -7.25
N SER A 72 3.67 -5.55 -8.15
CA SER A 72 4.13 -5.37 -9.54
C SER A 72 2.99 -5.66 -10.51
N GLY A 73 3.31 -5.75 -11.81
CA GLY A 73 2.34 -6.11 -12.85
C GLY A 73 1.95 -4.97 -13.79
N SER A 74 2.59 -3.81 -13.70
CA SER A 74 2.49 -2.72 -14.69
C SER A 74 3.70 -1.77 -14.57
N ASP A 75 3.73 -0.71 -15.38
CA ASP A 75 4.89 0.18 -15.53
C ASP A 75 5.22 1.03 -14.29
N TYR A 76 4.33 1.06 -13.29
CA TYR A 76 4.58 1.77 -12.03
C TYR A 76 5.71 1.16 -11.17
N THR A 77 6.07 -0.11 -11.39
CA THR A 77 7.06 -0.84 -10.56
C THR A 77 8.41 -0.10 -10.42
N PRO A 78 9.12 0.26 -11.51
CA PRO A 78 10.40 0.97 -11.40
C PRO A 78 10.26 2.34 -10.70
N PHE A 79 9.17 3.07 -10.92
CA PHE A 79 8.99 4.41 -10.33
C PHE A 79 8.84 4.32 -8.81
N LEU A 80 7.97 3.45 -8.32
CA LEU A 80 7.75 3.34 -6.88
C LEU A 80 8.89 2.59 -6.20
N GLN A 81 9.19 1.38 -6.67
CA GLN A 81 9.93 0.41 -5.85
C GLN A 81 11.43 0.46 -6.06
N HIS A 82 11.89 1.10 -7.13
CA HIS A 82 13.30 1.30 -7.40
C HIS A 82 13.72 2.76 -7.23
N LEU A 83 12.94 3.70 -7.80
CA LEU A 83 13.25 5.12 -7.80
C LEU A 83 12.66 5.89 -6.61
N GLY A 84 11.75 5.31 -5.83
CA GLY A 84 11.14 6.00 -4.68
C GLY A 84 10.29 7.21 -5.07
N ILE A 85 9.60 7.16 -6.21
CA ILE A 85 8.72 8.21 -6.70
C ILE A 85 7.27 7.88 -6.30
N ALA A 86 6.60 8.81 -5.63
CA ALA A 86 5.22 8.63 -5.21
C ALA A 86 4.33 8.34 -6.43
N THR A 87 3.62 7.21 -6.39
CA THR A 87 2.97 6.65 -7.58
C THR A 87 1.55 6.20 -7.28
N LEU A 88 0.65 6.41 -8.25
CA LEU A 88 -0.72 5.88 -8.27
C LEU A 88 -0.91 5.02 -9.52
N ASN A 89 -1.64 3.92 -9.37
CA ASN A 89 -2.26 3.16 -10.44
C ASN A 89 -3.79 3.27 -10.29
N ILE A 90 -4.47 3.67 -11.37
CA ILE A 90 -5.92 3.86 -11.38
C ILE A 90 -6.56 3.10 -12.54
N GLY A 91 -7.79 2.63 -12.33
CA GLY A 91 -8.60 2.00 -13.37
C GLY A 91 -10.01 1.71 -12.87
N TYR A 92 -10.92 1.37 -13.78
CA TYR A 92 -12.25 0.87 -13.45
C TYR A 92 -12.39 -0.60 -13.85
N GLY A 93 -13.20 -1.34 -13.10
CA GLY A 93 -13.57 -2.69 -13.49
C GLY A 93 -14.39 -3.48 -12.48
N GLY A 94 -14.56 -4.76 -12.79
CA GLY A 94 -15.31 -5.72 -11.99
C GLY A 94 -16.73 -5.98 -12.47
N GLU A 95 -17.20 -5.28 -13.50
CA GLU A 95 -18.52 -5.52 -14.12
C GLU A 95 -18.46 -5.68 -15.65
N GLY A 96 -17.34 -5.34 -16.28
CA GLY A 96 -17.01 -5.74 -17.65
C GLY A 96 -16.33 -7.10 -17.68
N GLU A 97 -16.62 -7.91 -18.70
CA GLU A 97 -16.06 -9.26 -18.84
C GLU A 97 -14.69 -9.22 -19.54
N THR A 98 -13.62 -8.93 -18.81
CA THR A 98 -12.27 -8.82 -19.40
C THR A 98 -11.32 -9.94 -18.99
N SER A 99 -11.56 -10.61 -17.87
CA SER A 99 -10.61 -11.56 -17.28
C SER A 99 -10.35 -12.80 -18.15
N GLY A 100 -11.33 -13.26 -18.92
CA GLY A 100 -11.21 -14.48 -19.74
C GLY A 100 -10.39 -14.33 -21.02
N VAL A 101 -10.10 -13.09 -21.44
CA VAL A 101 -9.42 -12.82 -22.72
C VAL A 101 -8.02 -12.25 -22.55
N TYR A 102 -7.57 -11.99 -21.32
CA TYR A 102 -6.27 -11.41 -21.02
C TYR A 102 -5.11 -12.15 -21.70
N HIS A 103 -4.21 -11.39 -22.37
CA HIS A 103 -3.06 -11.92 -23.13
C HIS A 103 -3.42 -12.99 -24.19
N SER A 104 -4.65 -12.97 -24.70
CA SER A 104 -5.11 -13.87 -25.76
C SER A 104 -5.44 -13.12 -27.05
N ILE A 105 -5.58 -13.86 -28.14
CA ILE A 105 -6.05 -13.31 -29.43
C ILE A 105 -7.51 -12.81 -29.39
N TYR A 106 -8.24 -13.12 -28.32
CA TYR A 106 -9.62 -12.68 -28.11
C TYR A 106 -9.71 -11.30 -27.46
N ASP A 107 -8.60 -10.79 -26.90
CA ASP A 107 -8.49 -9.40 -26.45
C ASP A 107 -8.49 -8.48 -27.68
N SER A 108 -9.68 -8.08 -28.08
CA SER A 108 -9.95 -7.41 -29.34
C SER A 108 -10.94 -6.28 -29.14
N PHE A 109 -10.93 -5.34 -30.07
CA PHE A 109 -11.87 -4.21 -30.04
C PHE A 109 -13.34 -4.67 -30.07
N ASP A 110 -13.65 -5.74 -30.81
CA ASP A 110 -15.00 -6.33 -30.84
C ASP A 110 -15.41 -6.88 -29.46
N HIS A 111 -14.50 -7.56 -28.77
CA HIS A 111 -14.75 -8.01 -27.39
C HIS A 111 -14.99 -6.84 -26.44
N TYR A 112 -14.17 -5.79 -26.54
CA TYR A 112 -14.30 -4.59 -25.71
C TYR A 112 -15.68 -3.92 -25.86
N LEU A 113 -16.12 -3.73 -27.11
CA LEU A 113 -17.41 -3.13 -27.46
C LEU A 113 -18.62 -3.96 -27.01
N ARG A 114 -18.48 -5.27 -26.88
CA ARG A 114 -19.60 -6.15 -26.51
C ARG A 114 -19.69 -6.37 -25.00
N PHE A 115 -18.54 -6.52 -24.34
CA PHE A 115 -18.51 -7.10 -23.00
C PHE A 115 -17.72 -6.29 -21.97
N ALA A 116 -16.80 -5.41 -22.38
CA ALA A 116 -15.98 -4.65 -21.42
C ALA A 116 -16.61 -3.30 -21.06
N ASP A 117 -16.85 -2.44 -22.06
CA ASP A 117 -17.43 -1.11 -21.90
C ASP A 117 -18.14 -0.67 -23.20
N PRO A 118 -19.34 -1.21 -23.49
CA PRO A 118 -19.98 -1.05 -24.80
C PRO A 118 -20.23 0.38 -25.27
N ALA A 119 -20.45 1.30 -24.33
CA ALA A 119 -20.71 2.70 -24.61
C ALA A 119 -19.49 3.62 -24.38
N PHE A 120 -18.34 3.07 -23.97
CA PHE A 120 -17.14 3.81 -23.56
C PHE A 120 -17.33 4.75 -22.36
N ASP A 121 -18.41 4.59 -21.61
CA ASP A 121 -18.74 5.47 -20.49
C ASP A 121 -17.65 5.41 -19.41
N TYR A 122 -17.06 4.23 -19.19
CA TYR A 122 -15.96 4.06 -18.24
C TYR A 122 -14.60 4.43 -18.80
N ALA A 123 -14.39 4.36 -20.12
CA ALA A 123 -13.21 4.95 -20.76
C ALA A 123 -13.19 6.49 -20.60
N ILE A 124 -14.35 7.13 -20.78
CA ILE A 124 -14.53 8.57 -20.53
C ILE A 124 -14.36 8.88 -19.04
N THR A 125 -14.92 8.04 -18.16
CA THR A 125 -14.81 8.22 -16.70
C THR A 125 -13.37 8.09 -16.23
N LEU A 126 -12.60 7.10 -16.72
CA LEU A 126 -11.18 7.00 -16.45
C LEU A 126 -10.40 8.22 -16.94
N SER A 127 -10.70 8.71 -18.16
CA SER A 127 -10.08 9.93 -18.69
C SER A 127 -10.37 11.15 -17.81
N LYS A 128 -11.61 11.26 -17.29
CA LYS A 128 -12.03 12.29 -16.33
C LYS A 128 -11.29 12.19 -15.00
N THR A 129 -11.07 10.98 -14.48
CA THR A 129 -10.33 10.72 -13.24
C THR A 129 -8.85 11.02 -13.41
N GLY A 130 -8.22 10.45 -14.44
CA GLY A 130 -6.80 10.64 -14.72
C GLY A 130 -6.47 12.09 -15.07
N GLY A 131 -7.27 12.73 -15.92
CA GLY A 131 -7.09 14.13 -16.30
C GLY A 131 -7.21 15.08 -15.10
N ARG A 132 -8.19 14.89 -14.22
CA ARG A 132 -8.31 15.67 -12.97
C ARG A 132 -7.12 15.47 -12.06
N ALA A 133 -6.67 14.23 -11.88
CA ALA A 133 -5.51 13.95 -11.05
C ALA A 133 -4.26 14.66 -11.61
N VAL A 134 -3.95 14.51 -12.90
CA VAL A 134 -2.79 15.19 -13.51
C VAL A 134 -2.91 16.72 -13.36
N LEU A 135 -4.06 17.30 -13.70
CA LEU A 135 -4.25 18.75 -13.64
C LEU A 135 -4.18 19.28 -12.21
N ARG A 136 -4.79 18.61 -11.23
CA ARG A 136 -4.73 19.04 -9.83
C ARG A 136 -3.34 18.94 -9.25
N PHE A 137 -2.63 17.85 -9.55
CA PHE A 137 -1.28 17.66 -9.04
C PHE A 137 -0.30 18.68 -9.65
N ALA A 138 -0.41 18.95 -10.96
CA ALA A 138 0.47 19.87 -11.67
C ALA A 138 0.19 21.35 -11.36
N ASN A 139 -1.00 21.70 -10.89
CA ASN A 139 -1.40 23.07 -10.54
C ASN A 139 -1.60 23.27 -9.03
N ALA A 140 -1.16 22.32 -8.20
CA ALA A 140 -1.23 22.51 -6.75
C ALA A 140 -0.18 23.55 -6.33
N ASP A 141 -0.53 24.41 -5.36
CA ASP A 141 0.39 25.40 -4.78
C ASP A 141 1.63 24.74 -4.14
N TYR A 142 1.45 23.51 -3.66
CA TYR A 142 2.48 22.61 -3.17
C TYR A 142 2.00 21.16 -3.30
N LEU A 143 2.92 20.19 -3.25
CA LEU A 143 2.63 18.77 -3.42
C LEU A 143 1.52 18.30 -2.45
N PRO A 144 0.39 17.77 -2.95
CA PRO A 144 -0.77 17.42 -2.13
C PRO A 144 -0.59 16.06 -1.44
N LEU A 145 0.46 15.91 -0.64
CA LEU A 145 0.76 14.69 0.10
C LEU A 145 0.04 14.65 1.45
N SER A 146 -0.57 13.51 1.77
CA SER A 146 -1.20 13.24 3.07
C SER A 146 -0.32 12.34 3.92
N LEU A 147 0.45 12.97 4.81
CA LEU A 147 1.42 12.26 5.65
C LEU A 147 0.74 11.50 6.81
N GLY A 148 -0.41 11.98 7.29
CA GLY A 148 -1.22 11.26 8.27
C GLY A 148 -1.75 9.91 7.76
N ASN A 149 -2.22 9.84 6.50
CA ASN A 149 -2.66 8.57 5.90
C ASN A 149 -1.48 7.59 5.76
N LEU A 150 -0.29 8.08 5.40
CA LEU A 150 0.93 7.26 5.39
C LEU A 150 1.22 6.65 6.77
N SER A 151 1.33 7.46 7.82
CA SER A 151 1.70 6.95 9.16
C SER A 151 0.68 5.96 9.70
N ASP A 152 -0.62 6.25 9.52
CA ASP A 152 -1.69 5.36 9.92
C ASP A 152 -1.67 4.02 9.16
N THR A 153 -1.34 4.04 7.86
CA THR A 153 -1.15 2.81 7.06
C THR A 153 0.04 2.00 7.56
N VAL A 154 1.19 2.65 7.78
CA VAL A 154 2.39 1.95 8.27
C VAL A 154 2.12 1.34 9.65
N SER A 155 1.36 2.03 10.52
CA SER A 155 0.93 1.53 11.82
C SER A 155 0.13 0.22 11.69
N GLN A 156 -0.74 0.11 10.69
CA GLN A 156 -1.44 -1.13 10.38
C GLN A 156 -0.46 -2.25 9.98
N TYR A 157 0.48 -1.99 9.08
CA TYR A 157 1.43 -3.02 8.64
C TYR A 157 2.35 -3.50 9.76
N VAL A 158 2.77 -2.60 10.65
CA VAL A 158 3.56 -2.98 11.84
C VAL A 158 2.75 -3.94 12.73
N LYS A 159 1.47 -3.65 12.97
CA LYS A 159 0.57 -4.56 13.71
C LYS A 159 0.44 -5.91 13.02
N GLU A 160 0.32 -5.93 11.69
CA GLU A 160 0.20 -7.16 10.91
C GLU A 160 1.45 -8.05 11.01
N VAL A 161 2.66 -7.50 10.89
CA VAL A 161 3.89 -8.30 11.01
C VAL A 161 4.17 -8.77 12.44
N MET A 162 3.79 -7.98 13.44
CA MET A 162 3.86 -8.41 14.85
C MET A 162 2.89 -9.56 15.13
N LYS A 163 1.66 -9.47 14.61
CA LYS A 163 0.68 -10.55 14.71
C LYS A 163 1.17 -11.80 13.98
N LEU A 164 1.69 -11.64 12.77
CA LEU A 164 2.25 -12.74 11.98
C LEU A 164 3.37 -13.49 12.73
N ALA A 165 4.30 -12.78 13.37
CA ALA A 165 5.35 -13.42 14.16
C ALA A 165 4.79 -14.25 15.33
N THR A 166 3.71 -13.79 15.94
CA THR A 166 3.01 -14.52 17.02
C THR A 166 2.29 -15.75 16.46
N ASP A 167 1.53 -15.56 15.38
CA ASP A 167 0.77 -16.63 14.73
C ASP A 167 1.69 -17.76 14.24
N GLU A 168 2.81 -17.44 13.59
CA GLU A 168 3.76 -18.45 13.11
C GLU A 168 4.44 -19.21 14.25
N ARG A 169 4.81 -18.52 15.34
CA ARG A 169 5.36 -19.18 16.53
C ARG A 169 4.37 -20.17 17.12
N ASP A 170 3.11 -19.76 17.27
CA ASP A 170 2.07 -20.60 17.85
C ASP A 170 1.74 -21.78 16.92
N ALA A 171 1.74 -21.56 15.60
CA ALA A 171 1.56 -22.60 14.59
C ALA A 171 2.70 -23.64 14.60
N ILE A 172 3.96 -23.20 14.75
CA ILE A 172 5.11 -24.10 14.89
C ILE A 172 4.99 -24.93 16.17
N ALA A 173 4.63 -24.31 17.29
CA ALA A 173 4.45 -25.01 18.55
C ALA A 173 3.36 -26.09 18.46
N GLU A 174 2.22 -25.76 17.87
CA GLU A 174 1.12 -26.69 17.67
C GLU A 174 1.49 -27.82 16.70
N ARG A 175 2.15 -27.52 15.58
CA ARG A 175 2.61 -28.54 14.63
C ARG A 175 3.59 -29.52 15.28
N ASN A 176 4.56 -29.02 16.05
CA ASN A 176 5.50 -29.87 16.78
C ASN A 176 4.80 -30.75 17.81
N ARG A 177 3.79 -30.22 18.49
CA ARG A 177 2.96 -31.00 19.42
C ARG A 177 2.22 -32.12 18.70
N GLN A 178 1.58 -31.83 17.56
CA GLN A 178 0.89 -32.83 16.73
C GLN A 178 1.83 -33.94 16.22
N ILE A 179 3.08 -33.60 15.88
CA ILE A 179 4.09 -34.59 15.51
C ILE A 179 4.45 -35.48 16.71
N ASN A 180 4.70 -34.89 17.88
CA ASN A 180 5.05 -35.63 19.09
C ASN A 180 3.90 -36.53 19.60
N GLU A 181 2.65 -36.08 19.45
CA GLU A 181 1.44 -36.83 19.79
C GLU A 181 1.06 -37.87 18.71
N LYS A 182 1.84 -37.97 17.61
CA LYS A 182 1.59 -38.85 16.46
C LYS A 182 0.24 -38.59 15.78
N THR A 183 -0.31 -37.38 15.92
CA THR A 183 -1.63 -37.01 15.38
C THR A 183 -1.69 -37.27 13.88
N PHE A 184 -0.64 -36.92 13.13
CA PHE A 184 -0.56 -37.19 11.69
C PHE A 184 -0.60 -38.68 11.35
N GLU A 185 0.11 -39.52 12.11
CA GLU A 185 0.14 -40.97 11.88
C GLU A 185 -1.22 -41.62 12.21
N ILE A 186 -1.90 -41.13 13.25
CA ILE A 186 -3.20 -41.65 13.70
C ILE A 186 -4.31 -41.40 12.66
N VAL A 187 -4.26 -40.25 11.97
CA VAL A 187 -5.28 -39.86 10.97
C VAL A 187 -4.90 -40.23 9.53
N ASP A 188 -3.67 -40.73 9.30
CA ASP A 188 -3.16 -41.05 7.95
C ASP A 188 -3.98 -42.16 7.27
N ASP A 189 -4.20 -42.03 5.97
CA ASP A 189 -4.86 -43.06 5.16
C ASP A 189 -3.83 -44.15 4.81
N PRO A 190 -4.02 -45.42 5.22
CA PRO A 190 -3.09 -46.50 4.91
C PRO A 190 -2.87 -46.73 3.40
N VAL A 191 -3.82 -46.33 2.55
CA VAL A 191 -3.76 -46.45 1.09
C VAL A 191 -3.09 -45.24 0.44
N ARG A 192 -3.10 -44.08 1.11
CA ARG A 192 -2.54 -42.81 0.62
C ARG A 192 -1.69 -42.14 1.70
N LYS A 193 -0.53 -42.75 1.98
CA LYS A 193 0.38 -42.28 3.03
C LYS A 193 0.87 -40.86 2.78
N LEU A 194 0.65 -39.99 3.75
CA LEU A 194 1.23 -38.66 3.79
C LEU A 194 2.63 -38.70 4.41
N VAL A 195 3.50 -37.79 3.97
CA VAL A 195 4.81 -37.59 4.60
C VAL A 195 4.63 -36.67 5.80
N VAL A 196 4.83 -37.21 7.01
CA VAL A 196 4.78 -36.42 8.24
C VAL A 196 5.88 -35.34 8.18
N PRO A 197 5.54 -34.06 8.41
CA PRO A 197 6.54 -33.00 8.41
C PRO A 197 7.57 -33.22 9.52
N LYS A 198 8.80 -32.73 9.30
CA LYS A 198 9.83 -32.77 10.34
C LYS A 198 9.51 -31.72 11.40
N PRO A 199 9.74 -32.00 12.70
CA PRO A 199 9.66 -31.00 13.74
C PRO A 199 10.55 -29.80 13.42
N GLU A 200 10.02 -28.61 13.63
CA GLU A 200 10.72 -27.34 13.40
C GLU A 200 11.35 -26.86 14.72
N THR A 201 12.42 -26.07 14.66
CA THR A 201 12.94 -25.42 15.86
C THR A 201 11.91 -24.41 16.39
N PRO A 202 11.62 -24.38 17.71
CA PRO A 202 10.70 -23.39 18.27
C PRO A 202 11.08 -21.96 17.88
N ALA A 203 10.12 -21.19 17.36
CA ALA A 203 10.37 -19.83 16.95
C ALA A 203 10.70 -18.92 18.17
N PRO A 204 11.71 -18.05 18.06
CA PRO A 204 12.09 -17.15 19.13
C PRO A 204 11.09 -15.99 19.30
N PHE A 205 11.18 -15.30 20.43
CA PHE A 205 10.53 -14.00 20.59
C PHE A 205 11.33 -12.94 19.85
N ILE A 206 10.70 -12.27 18.88
CA ILE A 206 11.33 -11.20 18.10
C ILE A 206 11.15 -9.85 18.81
N ASN A 207 12.23 -9.06 18.87
CA ASN A 207 12.18 -7.72 19.45
C ASN A 207 11.69 -6.68 18.43
N PHE A 208 10.43 -6.27 18.55
CA PHE A 208 9.83 -5.21 17.72
C PHE A 208 10.00 -3.79 18.29
N ALA A 209 10.59 -3.63 19.48
CA ALA A 209 10.69 -2.32 20.14
C ALA A 209 11.35 -1.22 19.27
N PRO A 210 12.45 -1.48 18.52
CA PRO A 210 13.02 -0.48 17.63
C PRO A 210 12.04 0.03 16.56
N LEU A 211 11.27 -0.89 15.96
CA LEU A 211 10.28 -0.55 14.95
C LEU A 211 9.10 0.22 15.54
N GLN A 212 8.64 -0.17 16.73
CA GLN A 212 7.54 0.51 17.42
C GLN A 212 7.94 1.94 17.85
N ASN A 213 9.16 2.14 18.33
CA ASN A 213 9.68 3.47 18.67
C ASN A 213 9.77 4.36 17.41
N ALA A 214 10.30 3.82 16.32
CA ALA A 214 10.40 4.57 15.06
C ALA A 214 9.03 4.87 14.44
N LEU A 215 8.05 3.97 14.59
CA LEU A 215 6.66 4.23 14.20
C LEU A 215 6.05 5.37 15.03
N SER A 216 6.21 5.35 16.35
CA SER A 216 5.74 6.45 17.22
C SER A 216 6.36 7.78 16.80
N ARG A 217 7.65 7.78 16.47
CA ARG A 217 8.37 8.95 16.00
C ARG A 217 7.84 9.49 14.67
N LEU A 218 7.50 8.59 13.74
CA LEU A 218 6.86 8.93 12.47
C LEU A 218 5.46 9.52 12.68
N GLU A 219 4.63 8.89 13.53
CA GLU A 219 3.29 9.37 13.87
C GLU A 219 3.34 10.79 14.47
N ASP A 220 4.32 11.07 15.34
CA ASP A 220 4.52 12.41 15.90
C ASP A 220 4.95 13.43 14.84
N SER A 221 5.88 13.08 13.94
CA SER A 221 6.26 13.95 12.81
C SER A 221 5.09 14.28 11.91
N CYS A 222 4.31 13.28 11.50
CA CYS A 222 3.13 13.48 10.65
C CYS A 222 2.10 14.38 11.35
N ARG A 223 1.81 14.14 12.63
CA ARG A 223 0.88 14.96 13.42
C ARG A 223 1.35 16.40 13.54
N ASN A 224 2.64 16.61 13.81
CA ASN A 224 3.22 17.94 13.93
C ASN A 224 3.24 18.69 12.59
N TYR A 225 3.45 17.99 11.48
CA TYR A 225 3.33 18.55 10.14
C TYR A 225 1.87 18.95 9.83
N ASP A 226 0.91 18.05 10.05
CA ASP A 226 -0.51 18.32 9.82
C ASP A 226 -1.01 19.50 10.66
N ASN A 227 -0.55 19.62 11.90
CA ASN A 227 -0.86 20.77 12.75
C ASN A 227 -0.28 22.07 12.19
N ALA A 228 0.96 22.06 11.68
CA ALA A 228 1.57 23.23 11.07
C ALA A 228 0.85 23.65 9.78
N MET A 229 0.41 22.69 8.96
CA MET A 229 -0.37 22.97 7.74
C MET A 229 -1.75 23.59 8.03
N ARG A 230 -2.31 23.34 9.22
CA ARG A 230 -3.62 23.89 9.65
C ARG A 230 -3.48 25.17 10.46
N ASP A 231 -2.27 25.59 10.81
CA ASP A 231 -2.04 26.79 11.58
C ASP A 231 -2.37 28.03 10.74
N ALA A 232 -3.34 28.83 11.22
CA ALA A 232 -3.73 30.07 10.56
C ALA A 232 -2.58 31.07 10.45
N ALA A 233 -1.61 31.03 11.39
CA ALA A 233 -0.42 31.87 11.33
C ALA A 233 0.52 31.50 10.17
N ALA A 234 0.51 30.22 9.74
CA ALA A 234 1.31 29.75 8.61
C ALA A 234 0.65 30.03 7.24
N ALA A 235 -0.66 30.31 7.21
CA ALA A 235 -1.42 30.43 5.97
C ALA A 235 -0.85 31.50 5.01
N ALA A 236 -0.50 32.68 5.52
CA ALA A 236 0.09 33.74 4.70
C ALA A 236 1.48 33.37 4.16
N ARG A 237 2.25 32.61 4.94
CA ARG A 237 3.59 32.17 4.56
C ARG A 237 3.56 31.11 3.46
N LEU A 238 2.58 30.19 3.52
CA LEU A 238 2.37 29.15 2.50
C LEU A 238 1.96 29.70 1.12
N GLN A 239 1.61 30.99 1.03
CA GLN A 239 1.34 31.68 -0.24
C GLN A 239 2.60 32.27 -0.88
N LEU A 240 3.75 32.26 -0.19
CA LEU A 240 4.99 32.80 -0.71
C LEU A 240 5.65 31.78 -1.66
N PRO A 241 6.01 32.15 -2.91
CA PRO A 241 6.55 31.22 -3.89
C PRO A 241 7.84 30.50 -3.47
N ASP A 242 8.71 31.16 -2.71
CA ASP A 242 9.94 30.57 -2.17
C ASP A 242 9.65 29.52 -1.09
N VAL A 243 8.63 29.74 -0.27
CA VAL A 243 8.16 28.78 0.73
C VAL A 243 7.51 27.57 0.06
N GLN A 244 6.67 27.79 -0.95
CA GLN A 244 6.06 26.72 -1.76
C GLN A 244 7.13 25.84 -2.39
N GLN A 245 8.10 26.44 -3.09
CA GLN A 245 9.21 25.70 -3.70
C GLN A 245 10.04 24.92 -2.67
N ALA A 246 10.38 25.55 -1.53
CA ALA A 246 11.14 24.89 -0.47
C ALA A 246 10.35 23.74 0.18
N LEU A 247 9.02 23.87 0.29
CA LEU A 247 8.15 22.83 0.82
C LEU A 247 8.08 21.65 -0.16
N ASP A 248 7.92 21.90 -1.45
CA ASP A 248 7.93 20.88 -2.49
C ASP A 248 9.25 20.13 -2.56
N ASP A 249 10.37 20.85 -2.45
CA ASP A 249 11.69 20.25 -2.38
C ASP A 249 11.87 19.33 -1.17
N ALA A 250 11.23 19.67 -0.04
CA ALA A 250 11.23 18.80 1.13
C ALA A 250 10.26 17.61 0.98
N LEU A 251 9.06 17.83 0.45
CA LEU A 251 8.01 16.82 0.31
C LEU A 251 8.35 15.75 -0.72
N ARG A 252 8.95 16.11 -1.86
CA ARG A 252 9.35 15.13 -2.88
C ARG A 252 10.37 14.10 -2.38
N LEU A 253 11.10 14.44 -1.32
CA LEU A 253 12.09 13.56 -0.70
C LEU A 253 11.48 12.60 0.33
N VAL A 254 10.22 12.76 0.72
CA VAL A 254 9.57 11.89 1.71
C VAL A 254 9.47 10.45 1.20
N GLU A 255 9.05 10.26 -0.06
CA GLU A 255 8.96 8.91 -0.64
C GLU A 255 10.35 8.28 -0.84
N LEU A 256 11.34 9.09 -1.27
CA LEU A 256 12.74 8.68 -1.34
C LEU A 256 13.34 8.33 0.02
N ALA A 257 12.83 8.91 1.11
CA ALA A 257 13.26 8.54 2.46
C ALA A 257 12.84 7.12 2.83
N MET A 258 11.98 6.45 2.04
CA MET A 258 11.54 5.07 2.25
C MET A 258 12.32 4.00 1.46
N ILE A 259 13.31 4.39 0.63
CA ILE A 259 14.17 3.45 -0.12
C ILE A 259 15.52 3.20 0.56
N THR A 260 16.20 2.09 0.23
CA THR A 260 17.58 1.81 0.69
C THR A 260 18.46 1.32 -0.45
N ASP A 261 19.74 1.72 -0.44
CA ASP A 261 20.71 1.34 -1.48
C ASP A 261 20.99 -0.17 -1.52
N ARG A 262 20.85 -0.86 -0.38
CA ARG A 262 21.01 -2.32 -0.29
C ARG A 262 19.87 -3.07 -0.98
N GLY A 263 18.68 -2.46 -1.00
CA GLY A 263 17.45 -3.11 -1.39
C GLY A 263 17.05 -4.28 -0.50
N LEU A 264 16.07 -5.06 -0.97
CA LEU A 264 15.47 -6.16 -0.23
C LEU A 264 16.29 -7.45 -0.34
N PRO A 265 16.31 -8.30 0.71
CA PRO A 265 16.96 -9.61 0.65
C PRO A 265 16.52 -10.42 -0.58
N ARG A 266 17.48 -11.06 -1.25
CA ARG A 266 17.31 -11.86 -2.47
C ARG A 266 16.86 -11.08 -3.72
N ARG A 267 16.49 -9.81 -3.59
CA ARG A 267 15.95 -8.99 -4.68
C ARG A 267 16.37 -7.52 -4.55
N PRO A 268 17.69 -7.23 -4.59
CA PRO A 268 18.25 -5.92 -4.26
C PRO A 268 17.81 -4.80 -5.22
N TRP A 269 17.28 -5.13 -6.41
CA TRP A 269 16.69 -4.14 -7.30
C TRP A 269 15.46 -3.45 -6.70
N PHE A 270 14.70 -4.13 -5.83
CA PHE A 270 13.60 -3.49 -5.10
C PHE A 270 14.18 -2.81 -3.86
N THR A 271 14.19 -1.48 -3.87
CA THR A 271 14.82 -0.63 -2.85
C THR A 271 13.82 -0.10 -1.82
N HIS A 272 12.53 -0.08 -2.15
CA HIS A 272 11.48 0.44 -1.27
C HIS A 272 11.16 -0.50 -0.09
N GLN A 273 11.17 0.03 1.13
CA GLN A 273 11.06 -0.80 2.35
C GLN A 273 9.64 -0.99 2.88
N ILE A 274 8.67 -0.19 2.42
CA ILE A 274 7.27 -0.32 2.85
C ILE A 274 6.43 -1.23 1.95
N TYR A 275 6.58 -1.14 0.63
CA TYR A 275 5.82 -1.92 -0.36
C TYR A 275 6.76 -2.48 -1.42
N ALA A 276 6.63 -3.77 -1.74
CA ALA A 276 7.27 -4.38 -2.90
C ALA A 276 6.48 -5.62 -3.34
N PRO A 277 6.59 -6.09 -4.60
CA PRO A 277 6.06 -7.40 -4.99
C PRO A 277 6.70 -8.48 -4.11
N GLY A 278 5.94 -9.50 -3.71
CA GLY A 278 6.52 -10.60 -2.95
C GLY A 278 7.32 -11.54 -3.84
N PHE A 279 8.44 -12.05 -3.32
CA PHE A 279 9.31 -12.93 -4.12
C PHE A 279 8.64 -14.25 -4.57
N TYR A 280 7.60 -14.72 -3.86
CA TYR A 280 6.79 -15.88 -4.25
C TYR A 280 5.32 -15.56 -4.60
N THR A 281 4.90 -14.29 -4.57
CA THR A 281 3.51 -13.90 -4.87
C THR A 281 3.34 -13.28 -6.26
N GLY A 282 4.41 -13.25 -7.06
CA GLY A 282 4.41 -12.61 -8.38
C GLY A 282 4.06 -11.13 -8.26
N TYR A 283 2.93 -10.72 -8.85
CA TYR A 283 2.44 -9.34 -8.78
C TYR A 283 1.89 -8.94 -7.41
N GLY A 284 1.53 -9.90 -6.56
CA GLY A 284 0.98 -9.63 -5.24
C GLY A 284 1.98 -8.88 -4.35
N VAL A 285 1.51 -7.81 -3.72
CA VAL A 285 2.32 -6.97 -2.84
C VAL A 285 2.58 -7.61 -1.48
N LYS A 286 3.77 -7.37 -0.94
CA LYS A 286 4.13 -7.59 0.46
C LYS A 286 4.37 -6.23 1.12
N THR A 287 3.71 -6.01 2.25
CA THR A 287 3.89 -4.82 3.10
C THR A 287 4.94 -5.11 4.15
N LEU A 288 5.84 -4.14 4.37
CA LEU A 288 7.09 -4.32 5.13
C LEU A 288 7.83 -5.61 4.69
N PRO A 289 8.11 -5.75 3.37
CA PRO A 289 8.48 -7.02 2.75
C PRO A 289 9.66 -7.72 3.43
N GLY A 290 10.73 -6.99 3.77
CA GLY A 290 11.90 -7.59 4.44
C GLY A 290 11.55 -8.30 5.75
N ILE A 291 10.68 -7.72 6.57
CA ILE A 291 10.25 -8.30 7.85
C ILE A 291 9.27 -9.44 7.59
N ARG A 292 8.22 -9.17 6.81
CA ARG A 292 7.13 -10.11 6.55
C ARG A 292 7.65 -11.40 5.93
N GLU A 293 8.45 -11.28 4.88
CA GLU A 293 8.97 -12.42 4.14
C GLU A 293 9.97 -13.23 4.98
N ALA A 294 10.77 -12.58 5.82
CA ALA A 294 11.67 -13.30 6.73
C ALA A 294 10.89 -14.12 7.77
N ILE A 295 9.78 -13.59 8.31
CA ILE A 295 8.89 -14.32 9.20
C ILE A 295 8.23 -15.49 8.47
N GLU A 296 7.66 -15.26 7.28
CA GLU A 296 7.00 -16.31 6.46
C GLU A 296 7.96 -17.44 6.05
N GLN A 297 9.26 -17.19 6.01
CA GLN A 297 10.29 -18.19 5.72
C GLN A 297 10.96 -18.78 6.97
N HIS A 298 10.46 -18.43 8.15
CA HIS A 298 11.03 -18.82 9.45
C HIS A 298 12.52 -18.42 9.58
N ASN A 299 12.96 -17.39 8.86
CA ASN A 299 14.31 -16.83 8.97
C ASN A 299 14.33 -15.72 10.03
N TRP A 300 14.29 -16.14 11.29
CA TRP A 300 14.15 -15.25 12.45
C TRP A 300 15.31 -14.26 12.63
N ASN A 301 16.51 -14.63 12.18
CA ASN A 301 17.67 -13.74 12.20
C ASN A 301 17.50 -12.61 11.19
N GLU A 302 17.12 -12.94 9.95
CA GLU A 302 16.82 -11.93 8.92
C GLU A 302 15.63 -11.05 9.33
N ALA A 303 14.60 -11.61 9.98
CA ALA A 303 13.48 -10.82 10.49
C ALA A 303 13.96 -9.76 11.50
N SER A 304 14.87 -10.12 12.40
CA SER A 304 15.46 -9.21 13.38
C SER A 304 16.32 -8.12 12.73
N GLU A 305 17.09 -8.47 11.69
CA GLU A 305 17.88 -7.51 10.92
C GLU A 305 16.99 -6.53 10.15
N GLN A 306 15.95 -7.03 9.49
CA GLN A 306 15.03 -6.23 8.68
C GLN A 306 14.17 -5.31 9.54
N ILE A 307 13.85 -5.69 10.79
CA ILE A 307 13.21 -4.80 11.76
C ILE A 307 14.05 -3.54 11.99
N VAL A 308 15.37 -3.68 12.13
CA VAL A 308 16.27 -2.53 12.32
C VAL A 308 16.36 -1.68 11.04
N VAL A 309 16.40 -2.31 9.87
CA VAL A 309 16.41 -1.60 8.57
C VAL A 309 15.15 -0.76 8.38
N VAL A 310 13.97 -1.34 8.64
CA VAL A 310 12.69 -0.63 8.53
C VAL A 310 12.59 0.45 9.60
N ALA A 311 12.99 0.18 10.86
CA ALA A 311 13.01 1.19 11.91
C ALA A 311 13.84 2.42 11.51
N ASN A 312 15.07 2.22 11.02
CA ASN A 312 15.91 3.31 10.50
C ASN A 312 15.27 4.03 9.31
N THR A 313 14.52 3.32 8.47
CA THR A 313 13.79 3.91 7.35
C THR A 313 12.65 4.81 7.82
N LEU A 314 11.90 4.40 8.84
CA LEU A 314 10.85 5.23 9.45
C LEU A 314 11.44 6.47 10.14
N GLU A 315 12.57 6.33 10.84
CA GLU A 315 13.30 7.46 11.44
C GLU A 315 13.75 8.49 10.39
N ARG A 316 14.33 8.03 9.28
CA ARG A 316 14.71 8.94 8.16
C ARG A 316 13.49 9.61 7.55
N THR A 317 12.39 8.88 7.39
CA THR A 317 11.13 9.42 6.86
C THR A 317 10.59 10.49 7.80
N ALA A 318 10.55 10.24 9.11
CA ALA A 318 10.15 11.21 10.13
C ALA A 318 11.04 12.47 10.08
N ALA A 319 12.36 12.30 10.02
CA ALA A 319 13.30 13.42 9.90
C ALA A 319 13.08 14.25 8.62
N GLN A 320 12.72 13.62 7.50
CA GLN A 320 12.41 14.33 6.27
C GLN A 320 11.08 15.10 6.35
N ILE A 321 10.08 14.54 7.04
CA ILE A 321 8.81 15.22 7.32
C ILE A 321 9.03 16.44 8.24
N ASP A 322 9.92 16.34 9.22
CA ASP A 322 10.25 17.48 10.08
C ASP A 322 10.95 18.61 9.33
N ARG A 323 11.73 18.29 8.29
CA ARG A 323 12.30 19.31 7.39
C ARG A 323 11.21 20.04 6.61
N ALA A 324 10.22 19.31 6.10
CA ALA A 324 9.05 19.92 5.45
C ALA A 324 8.29 20.83 6.43
N ARG A 325 8.05 20.34 7.66
CA ARG A 325 7.44 21.15 8.73
C ARG A 325 8.23 22.42 9.04
N ALA A 326 9.55 22.34 9.10
CA ALA A 326 10.41 23.49 9.39
C ALA A 326 10.28 24.62 8.35
N VAL A 327 9.92 24.30 7.09
CA VAL A 327 9.65 25.32 6.06
C VAL A 327 8.38 26.11 6.38
N ILE A 328 7.37 25.44 6.95
CA ILE A 328 6.06 26.00 7.28
C ILE A 328 6.13 26.93 8.49
N VAL A 329 6.86 26.54 9.55
CA VAL A 329 6.83 27.22 10.86
C VAL A 329 7.92 28.29 11.06
N ARG A 330 8.78 28.51 10.07
CA ARG A 330 9.88 29.50 10.13
C ARG A 330 9.41 30.92 9.91
#